data_AF-A0A455USU3-F1
#
_entry.id   AF-A0A455USU3-F1
#
_cell.length_a   1.000
_cell.length_b   1.000
_cell.length_c   1.000
_cell.angle_alpha   90.00
_cell.angle_beta   90.00
_cell.angle_gamma   90.00
#
_symmetry.space_group_name_H-M   'P 1'
#
loop_
_entity.id
_entity.type
_entity.pdbx_description
1 polymer ?
#
loop_
_entity_poly.entity_id
_entity_poly.type
_entity_poly.pdbx_seq_one_letter_code
_entity_poly.pdbx_strand_id
1 'polypeptide(L)'
;MVQVIFERAVGEGLASTDLADHLGIAPSTLSHLKTGRRLASSLGRDVIEKFAEFLNYPVLAVLILAEQVHLSDFYSPRNDLDRAIDRALQFMADDPEWEG
;
A
#
# COMPACT_ATOMS: atom_id res chain seq x y z
N MET A 1 -2.50 0.41 -6.62
CA MET A 1 -3.54 -0.56 -6.20
C MET A 1 -4.63 -0.79 -7.24
N VAL A 2 -5.40 0.25 -7.60
CA VAL A 2 -6.63 0.10 -8.41
C VAL A 2 -6.37 -0.56 -9.77
N GLN A 3 -5.30 -0.19 -10.46
CA GLN A 3 -4.95 -0.83 -11.74
C GLN A 3 -4.72 -2.35 -11.60
N VAL A 4 -3.96 -2.76 -10.59
CA VAL A 4 -3.63 -4.17 -10.32
C VAL A 4 -4.89 -5.02 -10.11
N ILE A 5 -5.92 -4.47 -9.44
CA ILE A 5 -7.15 -5.23 -9.22
C ILE A 5 -7.94 -5.45 -10.52
N PHE A 6 -7.95 -4.47 -11.43
CA PHE A 6 -8.59 -4.63 -12.73
C PHE A 6 -7.81 -5.57 -13.63
N GLU A 7 -6.48 -5.51 -13.63
CA GLU A 7 -5.63 -6.43 -14.38
C GLU A 7 -5.86 -7.88 -13.94
N ARG A 8 -5.93 -8.13 -12.63
CA ARG A 8 -6.24 -9.45 -12.08
C ARG A 8 -7.63 -9.92 -12.49
N ALA A 9 -8.65 -9.07 -12.33
CA ALA A 9 -10.02 -9.42 -12.71
C ALA A 9 -10.14 -9.76 -14.21
N VAL A 10 -9.45 -9.02 -15.08
CA VAL A 10 -9.37 -9.33 -16.52
C VAL A 10 -8.66 -10.67 -16.76
N GLY A 11 -7.54 -10.92 -16.07
CA GLY A 11 -6.82 -12.19 -16.16
C GLY A 11 -7.65 -13.41 -15.72
N GLU A 12 -8.56 -13.23 -14.77
CA GLU A 12 -9.48 -14.26 -14.27
C GLU A 12 -10.81 -14.32 -15.04
N GLY A 13 -11.02 -13.45 -16.03
CA GLY A 13 -12.29 -13.37 -16.78
C GLY A 13 -13.49 -12.88 -15.95
N LEU A 14 -13.23 -12.19 -14.83
CA LEU A 14 -14.25 -11.70 -13.90
C LEU A 14 -14.90 -10.42 -14.43
N ALA A 15 -16.23 -10.36 -14.44
CA ALA A 15 -16.95 -9.16 -14.85
C ALA A 15 -16.76 -8.02 -13.81
N SER A 16 -16.83 -6.77 -14.27
CA SER A 16 -16.70 -5.62 -13.36
C SER A 16 -17.81 -5.52 -12.31
N THR A 17 -19.00 -6.06 -12.61
CA THR A 17 -20.11 -6.16 -11.63
C THR A 17 -19.76 -7.13 -10.52
N ASP A 18 -19.25 -8.31 -10.89
CA ASP A 18 -18.89 -9.37 -9.94
C ASP A 18 -17.70 -8.94 -9.08
N LEU A 19 -16.76 -8.18 -9.66
CA LEU A 19 -15.68 -7.56 -8.90
C LEU A 19 -16.21 -6.54 -7.88
N ALA A 20 -17.18 -5.70 -8.26
CA ALA A 20 -17.77 -4.73 -7.35
C ALA A 20 -18.48 -5.43 -6.18
N ASP A 21 -19.22 -6.51 -6.48
CA ASP A 21 -19.91 -7.33 -5.50
C ASP A 21 -18.92 -8.03 -4.56
N HIS A 22 -17.84 -8.61 -5.09
CA HIS A 22 -16.79 -9.24 -4.29
C HIS A 22 -16.12 -8.23 -3.32
N LEU A 23 -15.92 -7.00 -3.79
CA LEU A 23 -15.34 -5.92 -3.01
C LEU A 23 -16.32 -5.26 -2.04
N GLY A 24 -17.61 -5.63 -2.08
CA GLY A 24 -18.64 -5.03 -1.23
C GLY A 24 -18.90 -3.56 -1.54
N ILE A 25 -18.70 -3.12 -2.78
CA ILE A 25 -18.89 -1.72 -3.21
C ILE A 25 -19.88 -1.61 -4.36
N ALA A 26 -20.53 -0.46 -4.47
CA ALA A 26 -21.37 -0.18 -5.62
C ALA A 26 -20.54 -0.16 -6.93
N PRO A 27 -21.08 -0.63 -8.07
CA PRO A 27 -20.38 -0.55 -9.37
C PRO A 27 -19.96 0.87 -9.76
N SER A 28 -20.74 1.87 -9.36
CA SER A 28 -20.40 3.29 -9.54
C SER A 28 -19.15 3.69 -8.77
N THR A 29 -18.97 3.17 -7.55
CA THR A 29 -17.75 3.37 -6.75
C THR A 29 -16.56 2.74 -7.43
N LEU A 30 -16.69 1.50 -7.92
CA LEU A 30 -15.62 0.82 -8.65
C LEU A 30 -15.21 1.60 -9.92
N SER A 31 -16.19 2.14 -10.65
CA SER A 31 -15.94 3.01 -11.81
C SER A 31 -15.26 4.33 -11.42
N HIS A 32 -15.66 4.95 -10.31
CA HIS A 32 -15.00 6.17 -9.80
C HIS A 32 -13.57 5.91 -9.36
N LEU A 33 -13.27 4.75 -8.77
CA LEU A 33 -11.90 4.33 -8.48
C LEU A 33 -11.09 4.17 -9.77
N LYS A 34 -11.65 3.47 -10.78
CA LYS A 34 -10.99 3.26 -12.08
C LYS A 34 -10.61 4.56 -12.79
N THR A 35 -11.50 5.55 -12.70
CA THR A 35 -11.35 6.86 -13.36
C THR A 35 -10.60 7.89 -12.52
N GLY A 36 -10.23 7.55 -11.27
CA GLY A 36 -9.60 8.49 -10.33
C GLY A 36 -10.53 9.55 -9.75
N ARG A 37 -11.84 9.51 -10.06
CA ARG A 37 -12.85 10.41 -9.46
C ARG A 37 -13.03 10.17 -7.96
N ARG A 38 -12.68 8.97 -7.48
CA ARG A 38 -12.58 8.63 -6.07
C ARG A 38 -11.16 8.11 -5.80
N LEU A 39 -10.54 8.60 -4.73
CA LEU A 39 -9.21 8.17 -4.32
C LEU A 39 -9.29 6.87 -3.50
N ALA A 40 -8.31 5.98 -3.69
CA ALA A 40 -8.17 4.76 -2.89
C ALA A 40 -7.98 5.05 -1.40
N SER A 41 -7.33 6.17 -1.06
CA SER A 41 -7.14 6.65 0.31
C SER A 41 -8.46 6.95 1.03
N SER A 42 -9.57 7.15 0.31
CA SER A 42 -10.91 7.38 0.86
C SER A 42 -11.72 6.10 1.16
N LEU A 43 -11.13 4.92 0.98
CA LEU A 43 -11.84 3.65 1.19
C LEU A 43 -11.92 3.28 2.66
N GLY A 44 -13.03 2.65 3.04
CA GLY A 44 -13.20 2.07 4.36
C GLY A 44 -12.29 0.85 4.56
N ARG A 45 -12.00 0.54 5.83
CA ARG A 45 -11.13 -0.58 6.20
C ARG A 45 -11.66 -1.93 5.72
N ASP A 46 -12.97 -2.12 5.80
CA ASP A 46 -13.70 -3.29 5.28
C ASP A 46 -13.44 -3.53 3.80
N VAL A 47 -13.50 -2.47 2.99
CA VAL A 47 -13.20 -2.53 1.56
C VAL A 47 -11.72 -2.86 1.34
N ILE A 48 -10.81 -2.22 2.07
CA ILE A 48 -9.36 -2.52 1.98
C ILE A 48 -9.05 -3.99 2.27
N GLU A 49 -9.72 -4.58 3.26
CA GLU A 49 -9.55 -6.00 3.59
C GLU A 49 -10.06 -6.91 2.45
N LYS A 50 -11.14 -6.52 1.76
CA LYS A 50 -11.60 -7.23 0.55
C LYS A 50 -10.63 -7.09 -0.62
N PHE A 51 -10.01 -5.93 -0.80
CA PHE A 51 -8.92 -5.78 -1.77
C PHE A 51 -7.74 -6.69 -1.43
N ALA A 52 -7.37 -6.80 -0.16
CA ALA A 52 -6.28 -7.67 0.30
C ALA A 52 -6.58 -9.15 0.06
N GLU A 53 -7.80 -9.59 0.40
CA GLU A 53 -8.30 -10.94 0.13
C GLU A 53 -8.24 -11.26 -1.37
N PHE A 54 -8.82 -10.39 -2.21
CA PHE A 54 -8.86 -10.60 -3.66
C PHE A 54 -7.46 -10.64 -4.28
N LEU A 55 -6.55 -9.75 -3.85
CA LEU A 55 -5.18 -9.70 -4.36
C LEU A 55 -4.27 -10.78 -3.76
N ASN A 56 -4.70 -11.47 -2.71
CA ASN A 56 -3.88 -12.33 -1.86
C ASN A 56 -2.64 -11.60 -1.30
N TYR A 57 -2.83 -10.35 -0.86
CA TYR A 57 -1.79 -9.49 -0.31
C TYR A 57 -2.02 -9.28 1.20
N PRO A 58 -0.96 -9.04 2.00
CA PRO A 58 -1.15 -8.57 3.37
C PRO A 58 -1.92 -7.24 3.39
N VAL A 59 -2.84 -7.07 4.34
CA VAL A 59 -3.65 -5.84 4.49
C VAL A 59 -2.78 -4.58 4.56
N LEU A 60 -1.64 -4.65 5.26
CA LEU A 60 -0.70 -3.53 5.33
C LEU A 60 -0.14 -3.12 3.97
N ALA A 61 0.16 -4.08 3.09
CA ALA A 61 0.63 -3.77 1.74
C ALA A 61 -0.45 -3.04 0.93
N VAL A 62 -1.72 -3.44 1.08
CA VAL A 62 -2.84 -2.76 0.43
C VAL A 62 -3.07 -1.35 1.00
N LEU A 63 -2.94 -1.16 2.31
CA LEU A 63 -3.00 0.16 2.95
C LEU A 63 -1.92 1.12 2.41
N ILE A 64 -0.69 0.61 2.21
CA ILE A 64 0.40 1.37 1.61
C ILE A 64 0.08 1.69 0.14
N LEU A 65 -0.36 0.71 -0.64
CA LEU A 65 -0.73 0.90 -2.06
C LEU A 65 -1.96 1.79 -2.26
N ALA A 66 -2.79 1.97 -1.22
CA ALA A 66 -3.93 2.86 -1.17
C ALA A 66 -3.59 4.26 -0.63
N GLU A 67 -2.32 4.51 -0.27
CA GLU A 67 -1.87 5.76 0.34
C GLU A 67 -2.60 6.10 1.66
N GLN A 68 -2.99 5.07 2.41
CA GLN A 68 -3.56 5.22 3.77
C GLN A 68 -2.50 5.06 4.86
N VAL A 69 -1.37 4.45 4.52
CA VAL A 69 -0.20 4.30 5.38
C VAL A 69 1.03 4.69 4.58
N HIS A 70 1.84 5.58 5.13
CA HIS A 70 3.10 6.01 4.55
C HIS A 70 4.28 5.38 5.31
N LEU A 71 5.44 5.22 4.65
CA LEU A 71 6.64 4.76 5.34
C LEU A 71 7.02 5.68 6.52
N SER A 72 6.73 6.98 6.40
CA SER A 72 6.92 7.97 7.46
C SER A 72 6.25 7.57 8.77
N ASP A 73 5.12 6.85 8.71
CA ASP A 73 4.32 6.49 9.88
C ASP A 73 5.02 5.45 10.78
N PHE A 74 6.03 4.75 10.23
CA PHE A 74 6.84 3.78 10.97
C PHE A 74 8.06 4.39 11.65
N TYR A 75 8.38 5.65 11.36
CA TYR A 75 9.47 6.35 12.04
C TYR A 75 8.93 7.04 13.29
N SER A 76 9.59 6.83 14.42
CA SER A 76 9.29 7.60 15.62
C SER A 76 9.70 9.06 15.39
N PRO A 77 8.93 10.06 15.86
CA PRO A 77 9.37 11.46 15.88
C PRO A 77 10.69 11.67 16.64
N ARG A 78 11.11 10.70 17.46
CA ARG A 78 12.40 10.67 18.18
C ARG A 78 13.53 9.96 17.41
N ASN A 79 13.19 9.18 16.39
CA ASN A 79 14.13 8.61 15.42
C ASN A 79 14.07 9.47 14.17
N ASP A 80 14.77 10.60 14.23
CA ASP A 80 15.17 11.37 13.07
C ASP A 80 15.98 10.43 12.16
N LEU A 81 15.38 10.00 11.04
CA LEU A 81 15.96 9.06 10.10
C LEU A 81 17.36 9.53 9.67
N ASP A 82 17.51 10.83 9.48
CA ASP A 82 18.78 11.46 9.10
C ASP A 82 19.82 11.23 10.21
N ARG A 83 19.46 11.44 11.49
CA ARG A 83 20.37 11.13 12.61
C ARG A 83 20.66 9.65 12.78
N ALA A 84 19.73 8.78 12.42
CA ALA A 84 19.97 7.33 12.47
C ALA A 84 20.98 6.90 11.40
N ILE A 85 20.90 7.50 10.21
CA ILE A 85 21.87 7.32 9.13
C ILE A 85 23.24 7.89 9.54
N ASP A 86 23.29 9.10 10.10
CA ASP A 86 24.53 9.73 10.57
C ASP A 86 25.22 8.87 11.64
N ARG A 87 24.46 8.32 12.60
CA ARG A 87 25.01 7.40 13.61
C ARG A 87 25.57 6.12 12.99
N ALA A 88 24.91 5.57 11.97
CA ALA A 88 25.37 4.36 11.30
C ALA A 88 26.66 4.61 10.52
N LEU A 89 26.76 5.75 9.81
CA LEU A 89 27.98 6.14 9.09
C LEU A 89 29.13 6.42 10.04
N GLN A 90 28.89 7.12 11.15
CA GLN A 90 29.91 7.36 12.17
C GLN A 90 30.41 6.05 12.80
N PHE A 91 29.49 5.12 13.11
CA PHE A 91 29.85 3.81 13.62
C PHE A 91 30.73 3.02 12.63
N MET A 92 30.45 3.07 11.33
CA MET A 92 31.30 2.44 10.30
C MET A 92 32.66 3.11 10.16
N ALA A 93 32.73 4.43 10.29
CA ALA A 93 33.99 5.18 10.20
C ALA A 93 34.90 4.98 11.43
N ASP A 94 34.30 4.76 12.60
CA ASP A 94 35.02 4.52 13.85
C ASP A 94 35.36 3.03 14.07
N ASP A 95 35.04 2.15 13.11
CA ASP A 95 35.35 0.73 13.17
C ASP A 95 36.78 0.47 12.66
N PRO A 96 37.74 0.12 13.55
CA PRO A 96 39.14 -0.04 13.20
C PRO A 96 39.43 -1.28 12.33
N GLU A 97 38.45 -2.18 12.11
CA GLU A 97 38.59 -3.29 11.15
C GLU A 97 38.43 -2.86 9.69
N TRP A 98 37.96 -1.63 9.41
CA TRP A 98 37.85 -1.09 8.04
C TRP A 98 39.15 -0.47 7.51
N GLU A 99 40.17 -0.31 8.36
CA GLU A 99 41.54 0.02 7.97
C GLU A 99 42.38 -1.28 7.89
N GLY A 100 42.06 -2.14 6.93
CA GLY A 100 42.78 -3.37 6.61
C GLY A 100 42.90 -3.63 5.12
#